data_AF-A0A7G3B625-F1
#
_entry.id   AF-A0A7G3B625-F1
#
_cell.length_a   1.000
_cell.length_b   1.000
_cell.length_c   1.000
_cell.angle_alpha   90.00
_cell.angle_beta   90.00
_cell.angle_gamma   90.00
#
_symmetry.space_group_name_H-M   'P 1'
#
loop_
_entity.id
_entity.type
_entity.pdbx_description
1 polymer ?
#
loop_
_entity_poly.entity_id
_entity_poly.type
_entity_poly.pdbx_seq_one_letter_code
_entity_poly.pdbx_strand_id
1 'polypeptide(L)'
;MTTPLSMKLAGIACGAAYSIVWCHSSMLGLPMRIPFVVDLTEHTFRLLDQLLGIVMGSATSNDLHYPPNQESECIAVACLNLLRLQLHALIMNNVSPKSVGLGEGSRLLGSLKTRILNLAGGPVILKTIQDSAQATLQIGWSVLLQQHQNIALNQVINCEPENTSNSHNLPLLHLIKQLLKNNSALTQVRLNQLLLEQYSKTTHDGFFALTEQPSPSLDLLHRFQRLLLSRIYNSKKLEEIQGAEGLLGKYLYNVIKFSLATIHKAYEVSLQKTDGIAEILKSDISDTLLYELLIGLVLIHKDCPLILTSFEWINVFTPLLTALDSLNRVLCENEIQDADDMGWPAILCRGAQKQPSVPAPNENYIIRKTDLENHNLSGGQWIVFNGYVCNIEGYECDNTITSDFLRQFVGKDISGEANLLQHRSILEHIVAHFKVGKFGLSDCSEKVPKFSIPYITHFRSQSTLAYLLGLRSNLLQMGIPQQPAEIQCKSLLNSAILSGGLQVLQPSNPFDEEKGEARSSTSTAGSTPTESSNQIPIQNMPQINCWPLS
;
A
#
# COMPACT_ATOMS: atom_id res chain seq x y z
N MET A 1 -28.06 -9.00 3.55
CA MET A 1 -27.98 -9.90 2.37
C MET A 1 -29.37 -10.43 2.09
N THR A 2 -30.02 -9.97 1.02
CA THR A 2 -31.24 -10.60 0.51
C THR A 2 -30.80 -11.80 -0.33
N THR A 3 -30.66 -12.96 0.31
CA THR A 3 -30.48 -14.21 -0.43
C THR A 3 -31.72 -14.45 -1.30
N PRO A 4 -31.57 -14.77 -2.59
CA PRO A 4 -32.72 -15.16 -3.40
C PRO A 4 -33.37 -16.39 -2.79
N LEU A 5 -34.71 -16.45 -2.78
CA LEU A 5 -35.52 -17.56 -2.24
C LEU A 5 -35.19 -18.95 -2.84
N SER A 6 -34.37 -19.00 -3.89
CA SER A 6 -33.94 -20.23 -4.57
C SER A 6 -32.57 -20.79 -4.11
N MET A 7 -31.82 -20.09 -3.25
CA MET A 7 -30.48 -20.53 -2.86
C MET A 7 -30.54 -21.53 -1.69
N LYS A 8 -30.48 -22.84 -1.99
CA LYS A 8 -30.33 -23.90 -0.97
C LYS A 8 -28.91 -23.88 -0.39
N LEU A 9 -28.73 -23.20 0.74
CA LEU A 9 -27.46 -23.21 1.48
C LEU A 9 -27.01 -24.65 1.75
N ALA A 10 -25.75 -24.94 1.43
CA ALA A 10 -25.11 -26.23 1.65
C ALA A 10 -24.52 -26.34 3.05
N GLY A 11 -24.08 -25.22 3.62
CA GLY A 11 -23.58 -25.15 4.98
C GLY A 11 -23.10 -23.75 5.35
N ILE A 12 -22.84 -23.57 6.65
CA ILE A 12 -22.27 -22.37 7.23
C ILE A 12 -21.20 -22.77 8.25
N ALA A 13 -20.09 -22.05 8.28
CA ALA A 13 -19.04 -22.15 9.29
C ALA A 13 -18.73 -20.75 9.82
N CYS A 14 -18.75 -20.58 11.14
CA CYS A 14 -18.49 -19.29 11.77
C CYS A 14 -17.19 -19.35 12.58
N GLY A 15 -16.32 -18.35 12.37
CA GLY A 15 -15.18 -18.05 13.23
C GLY A 15 -15.43 -16.77 14.04
N ALA A 16 -14.49 -16.40 14.91
CA ALA A 16 -14.60 -15.23 15.79
C ALA A 16 -14.69 -13.88 15.04
N ALA A 17 -14.29 -13.83 13.76
CA ALA A 17 -14.26 -12.61 12.95
C ALA A 17 -15.01 -12.71 11.60
N TYR A 18 -15.48 -13.89 11.20
CA TYR A 18 -16.15 -14.08 9.91
C TYR A 18 -17.10 -15.27 9.90
N SER A 19 -18.05 -15.26 8.96
CA SER A 19 -18.94 -16.39 8.66
C SER A 19 -18.77 -16.78 7.19
N ILE A 20 -18.44 -18.05 6.94
CA ILE A 20 -18.35 -18.64 5.61
C ILE A 20 -19.64 -19.40 5.35
N VAL A 21 -20.31 -19.10 4.25
CA VAL A 21 -21.52 -19.79 3.81
C VAL A 21 -21.25 -20.38 2.43
N TRP A 22 -21.56 -21.65 2.21
CA TRP A 22 -21.44 -22.30 0.90
C TRP A 22 -22.77 -22.92 0.45
N CYS A 23 -22.90 -23.18 -0.86
CA CYS A 23 -24.13 -23.66 -1.51
C CYS A 23 -23.77 -24.66 -2.63
N HIS A 24 -24.61 -25.67 -2.85
CA HIS A 24 -24.46 -26.65 -3.94
C HIS A 24 -24.88 -26.10 -5.32
N SER A 25 -25.38 -24.85 -5.37
CA SER A 25 -25.78 -24.21 -6.62
C SER A 25 -24.57 -23.58 -7.31
N SER A 26 -24.33 -23.97 -8.56
CA SER A 26 -23.36 -23.32 -9.47
C SER A 26 -23.88 -22.00 -10.04
N MET A 27 -25.13 -21.61 -9.76
CA MET A 27 -25.68 -20.31 -10.15
C MET A 27 -25.23 -19.23 -9.16
N LEU A 28 -23.97 -18.80 -9.29
CA LEU A 28 -23.55 -17.47 -8.85
C LEU A 28 -24.05 -16.47 -9.89
N GLY A 29 -25.24 -15.88 -9.68
CA GLY A 29 -25.75 -14.89 -10.61
C GLY A 29 -26.99 -14.17 -10.10
N LEU A 30 -27.05 -12.86 -10.37
CA LEU A 30 -28.29 -12.10 -10.27
C LEU A 30 -29.25 -12.61 -11.34
N PRO A 31 -30.50 -12.99 -11.01
CA PRO A 31 -31.51 -13.33 -12.02
C PRO A 31 -31.66 -12.24 -13.08
N MET A 32 -31.88 -12.66 -14.33
CA MET A 32 -32.15 -11.78 -15.48
C MET A 32 -33.32 -10.81 -15.26
N ARG A 33 -34.27 -11.22 -14.41
CA ARG A 33 -35.41 -10.42 -13.97
C ARG A 33 -35.66 -10.62 -12.49
N ILE A 34 -35.68 -9.51 -11.76
CA ILE A 34 -36.10 -9.40 -10.36
C ILE A 34 -37.12 -8.26 -10.32
N PRO A 35 -38.37 -8.50 -9.91
CA PRO A 35 -39.39 -7.46 -9.85
C PRO A 35 -38.87 -6.20 -9.15
N PHE A 36 -39.08 -5.04 -9.77
CA PHE A 36 -38.67 -3.71 -9.27
C PHE A 36 -37.16 -3.46 -9.12
N VAL A 37 -36.29 -4.46 -9.38
CA VAL A 37 -34.85 -4.35 -9.11
C VAL A 37 -34.00 -4.61 -10.36
N VAL A 38 -34.25 -5.70 -11.10
CA VAL A 38 -33.50 -6.06 -12.31
C VAL A 38 -34.47 -6.37 -13.43
N ASP A 39 -34.34 -5.69 -14.56
CA ASP A 39 -35.03 -6.07 -15.79
C ASP A 39 -34.15 -5.69 -16.98
N LEU A 40 -33.53 -6.70 -17.58
CA LEU A 40 -32.60 -6.54 -18.70
C LEU A 40 -33.37 -6.33 -20.01
N THR A 41 -33.96 -5.14 -20.16
CA THR A 41 -34.65 -4.70 -21.37
C THR A 41 -34.18 -3.30 -21.79
N GLU A 42 -34.21 -3.02 -23.09
CA GLU A 42 -33.87 -1.69 -23.60
C GLU A 42 -34.74 -0.58 -22.99
N HIS A 43 -36.01 -0.89 -22.73
CA HIS A 43 -36.92 0.04 -22.09
C HIS A 43 -36.43 0.49 -20.71
N THR A 44 -35.97 -0.45 -19.87
CA THR A 44 -35.42 -0.16 -18.54
C THR A 44 -34.19 0.75 -18.62
N PHE A 45 -33.24 0.47 -19.53
CA PHE A 45 -32.06 1.33 -19.69
C PHE A 45 -32.41 2.73 -20.21
N ARG A 46 -33.39 2.88 -21.10
CA ARG A 46 -33.88 4.19 -21.56
C ARG A 46 -34.52 4.98 -20.43
N LEU A 47 -35.34 4.35 -19.59
CA LEU A 47 -35.96 5.01 -18.44
C LEU A 47 -34.90 5.48 -17.42
N LEU A 48 -33.88 4.66 -17.17
CA LEU A 48 -32.76 5.05 -16.30
C LEU A 48 -31.97 6.22 -16.89
N ASP A 49 -31.69 6.23 -18.21
CA ASP A 49 -31.02 7.37 -18.86
C ASP A 49 -31.87 8.65 -18.83
N GLN A 50 -33.18 8.54 -19.03
CA GLN A 50 -34.12 9.66 -18.94
C GLN A 50 -34.21 10.21 -17.51
N LEU A 51 -34.30 9.34 -16.50
CA LEU A 51 -34.35 9.75 -15.10
C LEU A 51 -33.07 10.49 -14.70
N LEU A 52 -31.90 9.94 -15.05
CA LEU A 52 -30.61 10.61 -14.86
C LEU A 52 -30.51 11.89 -15.71
N GLY A 53 -31.21 11.93 -16.84
CA GLY A 53 -31.49 13.11 -17.67
C GLY A 53 -32.17 14.25 -16.93
N ILE A 54 -33.33 13.96 -16.35
CA ILE A 54 -34.21 14.92 -15.68
C ILE A 54 -33.53 15.49 -14.44
N VAL A 55 -32.97 14.61 -13.62
CA VAL A 55 -32.31 14.97 -12.36
C VAL A 55 -31.09 15.87 -12.59
N MET A 56 -30.35 15.63 -13.68
CA MET A 56 -29.18 16.45 -14.03
C MET A 56 -29.51 17.66 -14.91
N GLY A 57 -30.60 17.60 -15.69
CA GLY A 57 -31.06 18.67 -16.57
C GLY A 57 -31.72 19.84 -15.82
N SER A 58 -32.29 19.58 -14.64
CA SER A 58 -32.78 20.63 -13.72
C SER A 58 -31.69 21.61 -13.28
N ALA A 59 -30.41 21.29 -13.45
CA ALA A 59 -29.28 22.15 -13.12
C ALA A 59 -28.81 23.06 -14.27
N THR A 60 -29.49 23.02 -15.44
CA THR A 60 -29.03 23.73 -16.66
C THR A 60 -29.62 25.14 -16.84
N SER A 61 -30.50 25.60 -15.95
CA SER A 61 -30.96 26.99 -15.92
C SER A 61 -30.22 27.78 -14.83
N ASN A 62 -29.11 28.42 -15.20
CA ASN A 62 -28.41 29.51 -14.50
C ASN A 62 -27.92 29.33 -13.04
N ASP A 63 -28.25 28.25 -12.34
CA ASP A 63 -27.81 28.01 -10.95
C ASP A 63 -26.60 27.06 -10.87
N LEU A 64 -25.46 27.47 -11.45
CA LEU A 64 -24.18 26.72 -11.36
C LEU A 64 -23.58 26.66 -9.93
N HIS A 65 -24.23 27.24 -8.92
CA HIS A 65 -23.67 27.46 -7.60
C HIS A 65 -24.33 26.69 -6.46
N TYR A 66 -25.37 25.89 -6.71
CA TYR A 66 -26.02 25.14 -5.64
C TYR A 66 -25.93 23.62 -5.87
N PRO A 67 -25.51 22.83 -4.86
CA PRO A 67 -25.59 21.38 -4.97
C PRO A 67 -27.06 20.96 -5.22
N PRO A 68 -27.30 19.86 -5.95
CA PRO A 68 -28.65 19.32 -6.13
C PRO A 68 -29.37 19.18 -4.79
N ASN A 69 -30.69 19.43 -4.76
CA ASN A 69 -31.48 19.22 -3.55
C ASN A 69 -31.40 17.73 -3.11
N GLN A 70 -31.62 17.45 -1.83
CA GLN A 70 -31.47 16.10 -1.29
C GLN A 70 -32.31 15.04 -2.04
N GLU A 71 -33.49 15.41 -2.51
CA GLU A 71 -34.35 14.52 -3.30
C GLU A 71 -33.70 14.14 -4.64
N SER A 72 -33.20 15.13 -5.39
CA SER A 72 -32.49 14.92 -6.66
C SER A 72 -31.19 14.14 -6.46
N GLU A 73 -30.47 14.37 -5.35
CA GLU A 73 -29.32 13.56 -4.95
C GLU A 73 -29.71 12.09 -4.74
N CYS A 74 -30.73 11.83 -3.92
CA CYS A 74 -31.21 10.48 -3.65
C CYS A 74 -31.67 9.77 -4.93
N ILE A 75 -32.38 10.46 -5.83
CA ILE A 75 -32.83 9.89 -7.10
C ILE A 75 -31.64 9.60 -8.01
N ALA A 76 -30.66 10.49 -8.13
CA ALA A 76 -29.44 10.26 -8.91
C ALA A 76 -28.67 9.03 -8.40
N VAL A 77 -28.43 8.96 -7.09
CA VAL A 77 -27.73 7.84 -6.44
C VAL A 77 -28.49 6.53 -6.62
N ALA A 78 -29.81 6.53 -6.42
CA ALA A 78 -30.65 5.34 -6.63
C ALA A 78 -30.64 4.89 -8.10
N CYS A 79 -30.75 5.83 -9.03
CA CYS A 79 -30.70 5.56 -10.47
C CYS A 79 -29.36 4.95 -10.89
N LEU A 80 -28.24 5.50 -10.40
CA LEU A 80 -26.90 4.97 -10.65
C LEU A 80 -26.73 3.57 -10.06
N ASN A 81 -27.22 3.33 -8.84
CA ASN A 81 -27.18 2.01 -8.21
C ASN A 81 -28.03 0.96 -8.94
N LEU A 82 -29.22 1.33 -9.42
CA LEU A 82 -30.06 0.45 -10.25
C LEU A 82 -29.39 0.17 -11.59
N LEU A 83 -28.79 1.18 -12.22
CA LEU A 83 -28.05 1.01 -13.46
C LEU A 83 -26.83 0.09 -13.26
N ARG A 84 -26.10 0.28 -12.16
CA ARG A 84 -24.98 -0.59 -11.75
C ARG A 84 -25.44 -2.05 -11.59
N LEU A 85 -26.60 -2.28 -10.97
CA LEU A 85 -27.20 -3.61 -10.85
C LEU A 85 -27.58 -4.21 -12.21
N GLN A 86 -28.19 -3.42 -13.12
CA GLN A 86 -28.49 -3.91 -14.48
C GLN A 86 -27.21 -4.32 -15.21
N LEU A 87 -26.17 -3.48 -15.15
CA LEU A 87 -24.89 -3.76 -15.80
C LEU A 87 -24.19 -4.98 -15.19
N HIS A 88 -24.24 -5.14 -13.87
CA HIS A 88 -23.73 -6.32 -13.18
C HIS A 88 -24.45 -7.59 -13.62
N ALA A 89 -25.79 -7.57 -13.62
CA ALA A 89 -26.61 -8.71 -14.05
C ALA A 89 -26.39 -9.05 -15.53
N LEU A 90 -26.23 -8.04 -16.39
CA LEU A 90 -25.93 -8.22 -17.81
C LEU A 90 -24.59 -8.95 -18.02
N ILE A 91 -23.55 -8.54 -17.29
CA ILE A 91 -22.21 -9.15 -17.36
C ILE A 91 -22.22 -10.57 -16.80
N MET A 92 -22.80 -10.79 -15.62
CA MET A 92 -22.82 -12.10 -14.96
C MET A 92 -23.59 -13.16 -15.77
N ASN A 93 -24.67 -12.76 -16.45
CA ASN A 93 -25.46 -13.67 -17.29
C ASN A 93 -24.95 -13.76 -18.74
N ASN A 94 -23.82 -13.12 -19.09
CA ASN A 94 -23.26 -13.07 -20.45
C ASN A 94 -24.26 -12.63 -21.53
N VAL A 95 -25.11 -11.65 -21.19
CA VAL A 95 -26.15 -11.15 -22.09
C VAL A 95 -25.54 -10.12 -23.02
N SER A 96 -25.82 -10.24 -24.32
CA SER A 96 -25.27 -9.30 -25.30
C SER A 96 -25.77 -7.86 -25.02
N PRO A 97 -24.89 -6.85 -24.90
CA PRO A 97 -25.29 -5.45 -24.73
C PRO A 97 -26.19 -4.94 -25.86
N LYS A 98 -26.04 -5.50 -27.07
CA LYS A 98 -26.91 -5.19 -28.23
C LYS A 98 -28.37 -5.54 -27.94
N SER A 99 -28.64 -6.59 -27.18
CA SER A 99 -30.02 -7.04 -26.85
C SER A 99 -30.80 -6.10 -25.94
N VAL A 100 -30.10 -5.22 -25.21
CA VAL A 100 -30.70 -4.24 -24.29
C VAL A 100 -30.56 -2.80 -24.79
N GLY A 101 -30.33 -2.61 -26.09
CA GLY A 101 -30.17 -1.27 -26.70
C GLY A 101 -28.84 -0.57 -26.40
N LEU A 102 -27.88 -1.27 -25.79
CA LEU A 102 -26.50 -0.81 -25.56
C LEU A 102 -25.54 -1.27 -26.66
N GLY A 103 -26.04 -1.35 -27.90
CA GLY A 103 -25.24 -1.71 -29.05
C GLY A 103 -24.24 -0.61 -29.46
N GLU A 104 -23.24 -0.99 -30.23
CA GLU A 104 -22.24 -0.08 -30.80
C GLU A 104 -22.93 1.03 -31.63
N GLY A 105 -22.55 2.29 -31.39
CA GLY A 105 -23.16 3.44 -32.05
C GLY A 105 -24.58 3.79 -31.61
N SER A 106 -25.15 3.08 -30.63
CA SER A 106 -26.48 3.43 -30.09
C SER A 106 -26.45 4.78 -29.38
N ARG A 107 -27.49 5.59 -29.59
CA ARG A 107 -27.67 6.88 -28.92
C ARG A 107 -27.75 6.72 -27.39
N LEU A 108 -28.39 5.63 -26.94
CA LEU A 108 -28.54 5.30 -25.52
C LEU A 108 -27.19 5.06 -24.84
N LEU A 109 -26.34 4.23 -25.44
CA LEU A 109 -24.98 3.98 -24.93
C LEU A 109 -24.16 5.28 -24.90
N GLY A 110 -24.25 6.09 -25.95
CA GLY A 110 -23.56 7.39 -26.02
C GLY A 110 -24.00 8.37 -24.92
N SER A 111 -25.32 8.46 -24.68
CA SER A 111 -25.91 9.30 -23.63
C SER A 111 -25.47 8.85 -22.24
N LEU A 112 -25.67 7.57 -21.91
CA LEU A 112 -25.28 6.97 -20.63
C LEU A 112 -23.78 7.12 -20.37
N LYS A 113 -22.94 6.81 -21.38
CA LYS A 113 -21.48 6.98 -21.28
C LYS A 113 -21.12 8.43 -20.94
N THR A 114 -21.63 9.40 -21.70
CA THR A 114 -21.31 10.82 -21.50
C THR A 114 -21.73 11.29 -20.11
N ARG A 115 -22.97 10.94 -19.70
CA ARG A 115 -23.54 11.36 -18.43
C ARG A 115 -22.79 10.76 -17.24
N ILE A 116 -22.50 9.46 -17.26
CA ILE A 116 -21.79 8.79 -16.17
C ILE A 116 -20.34 9.28 -16.08
N LEU A 117 -19.64 9.49 -17.21
CA LEU A 117 -18.28 10.03 -17.21
C LEU A 117 -18.24 11.45 -16.61
N ASN A 118 -19.20 12.31 -16.99
CA ASN A 118 -19.33 13.64 -16.39
C ASN A 118 -19.62 13.55 -14.89
N LEU A 119 -20.50 12.64 -14.47
CA LEU A 119 -20.85 12.44 -13.06
C LEU A 119 -19.69 11.89 -12.21
N ALA A 120 -18.86 11.03 -12.78
CA ALA A 120 -17.74 10.42 -12.07
C ALA A 120 -16.55 11.36 -11.88
N GLY A 121 -16.36 12.33 -12.78
CA GLY A 121 -15.17 13.19 -12.81
C GLY A 121 -15.42 14.69 -12.67
N GLY A 122 -16.66 15.17 -12.81
CA GLY A 122 -16.93 16.61 -12.89
C GLY A 122 -16.60 17.38 -11.58
N PRO A 123 -16.19 18.65 -11.69
CA PRO A 123 -15.65 19.43 -10.57
C PRO A 123 -16.72 19.93 -9.57
N VAL A 124 -18.01 19.87 -9.92
CA VAL A 124 -19.13 20.41 -9.11
C VAL A 124 -20.23 19.35 -8.96
N ILE A 125 -19.87 18.19 -8.41
CA ILE A 125 -20.81 17.08 -8.18
C ILE A 125 -20.67 16.61 -6.74
N LEU A 126 -21.80 16.35 -6.07
CA LEU A 126 -21.81 15.82 -4.72
C LEU A 126 -21.07 14.48 -4.65
N LYS A 127 -20.31 14.28 -3.56
CA LYS A 127 -19.44 13.12 -3.37
C LYS A 127 -20.21 11.79 -3.47
N THR A 128 -21.41 11.72 -2.92
CA THR A 128 -22.33 10.57 -2.97
C THR A 128 -22.72 10.16 -4.40
N ILE A 129 -23.08 11.13 -5.24
CA ILE A 129 -23.38 10.92 -6.66
C ILE A 129 -22.12 10.49 -7.40
N GLN A 130 -21.01 11.19 -7.15
CA GLN A 130 -19.72 10.91 -7.78
C GLN A 130 -19.24 9.48 -7.48
N ASP A 131 -19.30 9.05 -6.22
CA ASP A 131 -18.92 7.71 -5.77
C ASP A 131 -19.81 6.63 -6.39
N SER A 132 -21.12 6.89 -6.47
CA SER A 132 -22.08 5.99 -7.12
C SER A 132 -21.83 5.87 -8.63
N ALA A 133 -21.47 6.98 -9.29
CA ALA A 133 -21.13 6.98 -10.71
C ALA A 133 -19.81 6.26 -10.98
N GLN A 134 -18.80 6.46 -10.12
CA GLN A 134 -17.53 5.75 -10.19
C GLN A 134 -17.71 4.24 -9.98
N ALA A 135 -18.53 3.82 -9.01
CA ALA A 135 -18.85 2.41 -8.80
C ALA A 135 -19.64 1.80 -9.98
N THR A 136 -20.50 2.60 -10.62
CA THR A 136 -21.22 2.19 -11.84
C THR A 136 -20.25 1.98 -13.01
N LEU A 137 -19.27 2.87 -13.18
CA LEU A 137 -18.19 2.68 -14.16
C LEU A 137 -17.31 1.49 -13.81
N GLN A 138 -16.97 1.30 -12.54
CA GLN A 138 -16.12 0.20 -12.08
C GLN A 138 -16.71 -1.15 -12.46
N ILE A 139 -18.02 -1.35 -12.33
CA ILE A 139 -18.68 -2.60 -12.74
C ILE A 139 -18.94 -2.61 -14.25
N GLY A 140 -19.56 -1.55 -14.75
CA GLY A 140 -20.05 -1.42 -16.12
C GLY A 140 -19.01 -1.08 -17.18
N TRP A 141 -17.73 -0.94 -16.82
CA TRP A 141 -16.66 -0.49 -17.71
C TRP A 141 -16.64 -1.26 -19.03
N SER A 142 -16.74 -2.59 -18.94
CA SER A 142 -16.72 -3.50 -20.07
C SER A 142 -17.96 -3.42 -20.97
N VAL A 143 -19.02 -2.72 -20.57
CA VAL A 143 -20.28 -2.53 -21.32
C VAL A 143 -20.37 -1.09 -21.83
N LEU A 144 -20.14 -0.12 -20.94
CA LEU A 144 -20.25 1.32 -21.22
C LEU A 144 -19.17 1.84 -22.16
N LEU A 145 -17.99 1.21 -22.15
CA LEU A 145 -16.85 1.59 -22.98
C LEU A 145 -16.56 0.59 -24.10
N GLN A 146 -17.53 -0.28 -24.45
CA GLN A 146 -17.33 -1.40 -25.39
C GLN A 146 -16.75 -1.05 -26.74
N GLN A 147 -16.84 0.19 -27.20
CA GLN A 147 -16.17 0.55 -28.44
C GLN A 147 -14.63 0.52 -28.39
N HIS A 148 -13.93 0.30 -27.26
CA HIS A 148 -12.58 0.87 -27.17
C HIS A 148 -11.50 0.19 -26.29
N GLN A 149 -11.32 -1.14 -26.33
CA GLN A 149 -9.96 -1.67 -26.06
C GLN A 149 -9.00 -1.44 -27.25
N ASN A 150 -9.54 -1.26 -28.46
CA ASN A 150 -8.75 -0.95 -29.65
C ASN A 150 -8.97 0.48 -30.13
N ILE A 151 -10.20 1.03 -30.12
CA ILE A 151 -10.45 2.31 -30.80
C ILE A 151 -10.20 3.57 -29.93
N ALA A 152 -10.38 3.58 -28.59
CA ALA A 152 -10.14 4.80 -27.79
C ALA A 152 -8.67 4.85 -27.40
N LEU A 153 -8.06 3.68 -27.23
CA LEU A 153 -6.64 3.52 -27.48
C LEU A 153 -6.35 4.14 -28.87
N ASN A 154 -6.80 3.64 -30.01
CA ASN A 154 -6.39 4.17 -31.33
C ASN A 154 -6.69 5.68 -31.56
N GLN A 155 -7.73 6.23 -30.94
CA GLN A 155 -8.06 7.66 -30.96
C GLN A 155 -7.20 8.49 -29.99
N VAL A 156 -6.75 7.94 -28.84
CA VAL A 156 -5.74 8.57 -27.96
C VAL A 156 -4.33 8.48 -28.58
N ILE A 157 -4.09 7.41 -29.33
CA ILE A 157 -2.83 7.07 -30.02
C ILE A 157 -2.58 8.02 -31.19
N ASN A 158 -3.63 8.38 -31.94
CA ASN A 158 -3.51 9.24 -33.13
C ASN A 158 -3.60 10.75 -32.84
N CYS A 159 -3.67 11.18 -31.57
CA CYS A 159 -3.63 12.61 -31.23
C CYS A 159 -2.21 13.06 -30.86
N GLU A 160 -1.58 13.72 -31.85
CA GLU A 160 -0.36 14.53 -31.75
C GLU A 160 -0.47 15.69 -30.73
N PRO A 161 0.68 16.28 -30.32
CA PRO A 161 0.77 17.04 -29.06
C PRO A 161 0.24 18.49 -29.05
N GLU A 162 -0.12 19.12 -30.18
CA GLU A 162 -0.09 20.62 -30.20
C GLU A 162 -1.33 21.42 -30.62
N ASN A 163 -2.49 20.85 -30.97
CA ASN A 163 -3.63 21.68 -31.41
C ASN A 163 -4.86 21.59 -30.50
N THR A 164 -4.83 22.38 -29.43
CA THR A 164 -5.94 22.62 -28.51
C THR A 164 -6.98 23.56 -29.13
N SER A 165 -8.02 23.01 -29.74
CA SER A 165 -9.31 23.71 -29.88
C SER A 165 -10.53 22.78 -30.00
N ASN A 166 -10.35 21.51 -30.36
CA ASN A 166 -11.46 20.54 -30.45
C ASN A 166 -11.26 19.31 -29.53
N SER A 167 -11.05 19.56 -28.23
CA SER A 167 -10.78 18.57 -27.19
C SER A 167 -12.02 17.79 -26.67
N HIS A 168 -13.08 17.67 -27.47
CA HIS A 168 -14.29 16.95 -27.08
C HIS A 168 -14.18 15.40 -27.17
N ASN A 169 -13.08 14.86 -27.70
CA ASN A 169 -12.97 13.43 -28.05
C ASN A 169 -11.99 12.59 -27.19
N LEU A 170 -11.53 13.08 -26.03
CA LEU A 170 -10.71 12.29 -25.09
C LEU A 170 -11.31 12.17 -23.67
N PRO A 171 -12.60 11.80 -23.53
CA PRO A 171 -13.30 11.83 -22.25
C PRO A 171 -12.72 10.86 -21.21
N LEU A 172 -12.07 9.77 -21.65
CA LEU A 172 -11.52 8.76 -20.74
C LEU A 172 -10.20 9.19 -20.08
N LEU A 173 -9.22 9.66 -20.87
CA LEU A 173 -7.96 10.15 -20.32
C LEU A 173 -8.20 11.41 -19.46
N HIS A 174 -9.15 12.25 -19.86
CA HIS A 174 -9.58 13.39 -19.05
C HIS A 174 -10.17 12.93 -17.71
N LEU A 175 -11.05 11.92 -17.71
CA LEU A 175 -11.56 11.33 -16.48
C LEU A 175 -10.43 10.77 -15.61
N ILE A 176 -9.54 9.93 -16.15
CA ILE A 176 -8.42 9.34 -15.39
C ILE A 176 -7.54 10.43 -14.79
N LYS A 177 -7.16 11.44 -15.58
CA LYS A 177 -6.40 12.60 -15.10
C LYS A 177 -7.12 13.33 -13.98
N GLN A 178 -8.43 13.52 -14.10
CA GLN A 178 -9.24 14.21 -13.12
C GLN A 178 -9.40 13.38 -11.82
N LEU A 179 -9.54 12.06 -11.93
CA LEU A 179 -9.56 11.17 -10.77
C LEU A 179 -8.22 11.15 -10.02
N LEU A 180 -7.10 11.11 -10.74
CA LEU A 180 -5.77 11.23 -10.14
C LEU A 180 -5.61 12.57 -9.42
N LYS A 181 -5.99 13.67 -10.09
CA LYS A 181 -5.97 15.02 -9.51
C LYS A 181 -6.82 15.11 -8.25
N ASN A 182 -8.04 14.58 -8.27
CA ASN A 182 -8.99 14.66 -7.15
C ASN A 182 -8.47 13.86 -5.94
N ASN A 183 -7.94 12.65 -6.14
CA ASN A 183 -7.37 11.85 -5.06
C ASN A 183 -6.15 12.55 -4.43
N SER A 184 -5.20 13.00 -5.25
CA SER A 184 -4.02 13.72 -4.74
C SER A 184 -4.40 15.02 -4.01
N ALA A 185 -5.33 15.81 -4.57
CA ALA A 185 -5.80 17.05 -3.93
C ALA A 185 -6.50 16.77 -2.58
N LEU A 186 -7.30 15.71 -2.50
CA LEU A 186 -7.94 15.31 -1.25
C LEU A 186 -6.90 14.93 -0.18
N THR A 187 -5.88 14.16 -0.56
CA THR A 187 -4.77 13.80 0.34
C THR A 187 -4.02 15.05 0.79
N GLN A 188 -3.69 15.98 -0.11
CA GLN A 188 -3.02 17.23 0.24
C GLN A 188 -3.83 18.09 1.22
N VAL A 189 -5.16 18.15 1.07
CA VAL A 189 -6.03 18.84 2.04
C VAL A 189 -5.97 18.16 3.41
N ARG A 190 -6.00 16.83 3.48
CA ARG A 190 -5.86 16.08 4.74
C ARG A 190 -4.50 16.31 5.41
N LEU A 191 -3.43 16.33 4.62
CA LEU A 191 -2.08 16.66 5.10
C LEU A 191 -2.00 18.09 5.65
N ASN A 192 -2.62 19.06 4.98
CA ASN A 192 -2.71 20.44 5.48
C ASN A 192 -3.55 20.54 6.77
N GLN A 193 -4.64 19.78 6.89
CA GLN A 193 -5.44 19.74 8.12
C GLN A 193 -4.66 19.15 9.30
N LEU A 194 -3.82 18.15 9.04
CA LEU A 194 -2.93 17.55 10.03
C LEU A 194 -1.88 18.58 10.52
N LEU A 195 -1.37 19.41 9.62
CA LEU A 195 -0.43 20.50 9.93
C LEU A 195 -1.05 21.60 10.82
N LEU A 196 -2.33 21.93 10.61
CA LEU A 196 -3.03 23.02 11.31
C LEU A 196 -3.66 22.61 12.66
N GLU A 197 -3.33 21.43 13.21
CA GLU A 197 -3.86 20.87 14.47
C GLU A 197 -5.39 20.75 14.57
N GLN A 198 -6.14 20.99 13.48
CA GLN A 198 -7.59 20.78 13.42
C GLN A 198 -7.98 19.30 13.51
N TYR A 199 -7.00 18.40 13.41
CA TYR A 199 -7.16 16.95 13.53
C TYR A 199 -7.47 16.49 14.97
N SER A 200 -7.15 17.31 15.98
CA SER A 200 -7.12 16.88 17.39
C SER A 200 -8.35 17.28 18.23
N LYS A 201 -9.30 18.06 17.68
CA LYS A 201 -10.44 18.59 18.46
C LYS A 201 -11.80 17.95 18.17
N THR A 202 -11.90 16.98 17.25
CA THR A 202 -13.17 16.33 16.87
C THR A 202 -13.18 14.82 17.06
N THR A 203 -12.15 14.22 17.67
CA THR A 203 -11.98 12.76 17.72
C THR A 203 -12.39 12.12 19.05
N HIS A 204 -13.42 12.65 19.71
CA HIS A 204 -14.21 11.87 20.67
C HIS A 204 -15.62 11.51 20.20
N ASP A 205 -16.08 12.00 19.04
CA ASP A 205 -17.37 11.57 18.47
C ASP A 205 -17.24 11.20 16.98
N GLY A 206 -17.22 9.89 16.72
CA GLY A 206 -18.01 9.29 15.63
C GLY A 206 -17.60 9.41 14.15
N PHE A 207 -16.55 10.13 13.74
CA PHE A 207 -16.32 10.38 12.30
C PHE A 207 -15.21 9.58 11.58
N PHE A 208 -14.28 8.94 12.30
CA PHE A 208 -13.12 8.26 11.67
C PHE A 208 -13.02 6.75 11.91
N ALA A 209 -14.05 6.13 12.48
CA ALA A 209 -14.27 4.68 12.34
C ALA A 209 -14.93 4.35 10.99
N LEU A 210 -14.50 5.01 9.90
CA LEU A 210 -14.82 4.55 8.55
C LEU A 210 -13.93 3.33 8.30
N THR A 211 -14.54 2.17 8.53
CA THR A 211 -14.27 0.91 7.85
C THR A 211 -13.48 1.11 6.55
N GLU A 212 -12.50 0.24 6.30
CA GLU A 212 -11.75 0.00 5.06
C GLU A 212 -12.63 -0.11 3.80
N GLN A 213 -13.40 0.92 3.48
CA GLN A 213 -14.26 0.97 2.30
C GLN A 213 -13.34 1.38 1.15
N PRO A 214 -13.17 0.50 0.13
CA PRO A 214 -12.31 0.81 -1.00
C PRO A 214 -12.84 2.05 -1.72
N SER A 215 -11.96 3.01 -2.02
CA SER A 215 -12.32 4.20 -2.79
C SER A 215 -12.69 3.75 -4.21
N PRO A 216 -13.96 3.95 -4.66
CA PRO A 216 -14.38 3.49 -6.00
C PRO A 216 -13.57 4.18 -7.11
N SER A 217 -13.03 5.38 -6.85
CA SER A 217 -12.09 6.05 -7.76
C SER A 217 -10.75 5.33 -7.87
N LEU A 218 -10.15 4.89 -6.75
CA LEU A 218 -8.86 4.19 -6.75
C LEU A 218 -9.00 2.81 -7.38
N ASP A 219 -10.09 2.10 -7.10
CA ASP A 219 -10.38 0.82 -7.75
C ASP A 219 -10.50 0.96 -9.27
N LEU A 220 -11.15 2.04 -9.73
CA LEU A 220 -11.26 2.34 -11.15
C LEU A 220 -9.88 2.62 -11.78
N LEU A 221 -9.03 3.36 -11.08
CA LEU A 221 -7.66 3.64 -11.50
C LEU A 221 -6.80 2.38 -11.54
N HIS A 222 -6.87 1.50 -10.53
CA HIS A 222 -6.23 0.19 -10.53
C HIS A 222 -6.71 -0.67 -11.72
N ARG A 223 -8.03 -0.71 -11.96
CA ARG A 223 -8.59 -1.49 -13.07
C ARG A 223 -8.08 -0.96 -14.41
N PHE A 224 -8.04 0.36 -14.59
CA PHE A 224 -7.49 0.98 -15.79
C PHE A 224 -6.00 0.63 -15.96
N GLN A 225 -5.19 0.80 -14.90
CA GLN A 225 -3.76 0.50 -14.90
C GLN A 225 -3.47 -0.95 -15.27
N ARG A 226 -4.11 -1.91 -14.60
CA ARG A 226 -3.94 -3.35 -14.85
C ARG A 226 -4.36 -3.73 -16.26
N LEU A 227 -5.46 -3.16 -16.77
CA LEU A 227 -5.90 -3.41 -18.14
C LEU A 227 -4.90 -2.87 -19.17
N LEU A 228 -4.34 -1.68 -18.94
CA LEU A 228 -3.36 -1.07 -19.82
C LEU A 228 -2.06 -1.90 -19.86
N LEU A 229 -1.52 -2.24 -18.69
CA LEU A 229 -0.32 -3.07 -18.58
C LEU A 229 -0.53 -4.47 -19.17
N SER A 230 -1.67 -5.11 -18.86
CA SER A 230 -2.03 -6.42 -19.41
C SER A 230 -2.20 -6.40 -20.93
N ARG A 231 -2.72 -5.29 -21.49
CA ARG A 231 -2.86 -5.14 -22.94
C ARG A 231 -1.50 -5.09 -23.63
N ILE A 232 -0.56 -4.35 -23.07
CA ILE A 232 0.81 -4.26 -23.57
C ILE A 232 1.50 -5.63 -23.46
N TYR A 233 1.37 -6.27 -22.30
CA TYR A 233 2.01 -7.56 -22.03
C TYR A 233 1.51 -8.70 -22.92
N ASN A 234 0.19 -8.78 -23.16
CA ASN A 234 -0.42 -9.88 -23.91
C ASN A 234 -0.54 -9.63 -25.42
N SER A 235 -0.32 -8.39 -25.88
CA SER A 235 -0.47 -8.09 -27.31
C SER A 235 0.70 -8.65 -28.11
N LYS A 236 0.39 -9.31 -29.24
CA LYS A 236 1.37 -9.77 -30.22
C LYS A 236 1.47 -8.86 -31.45
N LYS A 237 0.57 -7.88 -31.58
CA LYS A 237 0.49 -6.99 -32.74
C LYS A 237 1.14 -5.64 -32.42
N LEU A 238 2.07 -5.23 -33.27
CA LEU A 238 2.87 -4.01 -33.08
C LEU A 238 2.00 -2.73 -33.01
N GLU A 239 0.97 -2.61 -33.85
CA GLU A 239 0.06 -1.45 -33.87
C GLU A 239 -0.72 -1.27 -32.54
N GLU A 240 -1.18 -2.39 -31.95
CA GLU A 240 -1.89 -2.38 -30.67
C GLU A 240 -0.94 -2.06 -29.50
N ILE A 241 0.34 -2.42 -29.62
CA ILE A 241 1.38 -2.12 -28.62
C ILE A 241 1.78 -0.65 -28.68
N GLN A 242 2.14 -0.13 -29.86
CA GLN A 242 2.67 1.22 -30.05
C GLN A 242 1.81 2.30 -29.42
N GLY A 243 0.51 2.08 -29.48
CA GLY A 243 -0.37 3.06 -28.96
C GLY A 243 -0.90 2.81 -27.56
N ALA A 244 -0.96 1.55 -27.11
CA ALA A 244 -1.05 1.29 -25.67
C ALA A 244 0.17 1.87 -24.94
N GLU A 245 1.35 1.83 -25.56
CA GLU A 245 2.59 2.49 -25.12
C GLU A 245 2.42 4.02 -25.08
N GLY A 246 1.89 4.67 -26.12
CA GLY A 246 1.62 6.11 -26.09
C GLY A 246 0.64 6.54 -24.99
N LEU A 247 -0.42 5.74 -24.75
CA LEU A 247 -1.35 5.96 -23.63
C LEU A 247 -0.66 5.73 -22.27
N LEU A 248 0.18 4.71 -22.16
CA LEU A 248 0.98 4.45 -20.96
C LEU A 248 1.90 5.62 -20.66
N GLY A 249 2.59 6.18 -21.65
CA GLY A 249 3.39 7.38 -21.49
C GLY A 249 2.57 8.54 -20.91
N LYS A 250 1.42 8.86 -21.51
CA LYS A 250 0.51 9.92 -21.01
C LYS A 250 0.00 9.62 -19.58
N TYR A 251 -0.30 8.35 -19.27
CA TYR A 251 -0.72 7.94 -17.94
C TYR A 251 0.41 8.13 -16.91
N LEU A 252 1.64 7.70 -17.23
CA LEU A 252 2.83 7.86 -16.39
C LEU A 252 3.08 9.32 -16.03
N TYR A 253 3.07 10.23 -17.01
CA TYR A 253 3.21 11.67 -16.74
C TYR A 253 2.19 12.18 -15.73
N ASN A 254 0.92 11.74 -15.82
CA ASN A 254 -0.12 12.21 -14.90
C ASN A 254 0.03 11.57 -13.50
N VAL A 255 0.19 10.25 -13.41
CA VAL A 255 0.37 9.57 -12.11
C VAL A 255 1.57 10.14 -11.38
N ILE A 256 2.72 10.23 -12.05
CA ILE A 256 3.96 10.71 -11.44
C ILE A 256 3.85 12.18 -11.03
N LYS A 257 3.24 13.03 -11.86
CA LYS A 257 3.00 14.44 -11.52
C LYS A 257 2.17 14.60 -10.24
N PHE A 258 1.07 13.87 -10.12
CA PHE A 258 0.18 14.00 -8.95
C PHE A 258 0.76 13.29 -7.71
N SER A 259 1.41 12.14 -7.87
CA SER A 259 2.13 11.48 -6.78
C SER A 259 3.26 12.35 -6.24
N LEU A 260 4.04 12.99 -7.12
CA LEU A 260 5.11 13.92 -6.72
C LEU A 260 4.57 15.09 -5.90
N ALA A 261 3.44 15.66 -6.32
CA ALA A 261 2.78 16.74 -5.58
C ALA A 261 2.34 16.29 -4.17
N THR A 262 1.80 15.07 -4.02
CA THR A 262 1.46 14.53 -2.70
C THR A 262 2.70 14.24 -1.86
N ILE A 263 3.73 13.59 -2.43
CA ILE A 263 4.95 13.20 -1.72
C ILE A 263 5.70 14.43 -1.20
N HIS A 264 5.89 15.46 -2.02
CA HIS A 264 6.48 16.73 -1.57
C HIS A 264 5.67 17.34 -0.42
N LYS A 265 4.34 17.32 -0.53
CA LYS A 265 3.51 17.87 0.54
C LYS A 265 3.62 17.05 1.83
N ALA A 266 3.66 15.73 1.73
CA ALA A 266 3.87 14.86 2.87
C ALA A 266 5.24 15.09 3.51
N TYR A 267 6.29 15.28 2.71
CA TYR A 267 7.63 15.62 3.20
C TYR A 267 7.63 16.95 3.97
N GLU A 268 7.03 18.01 3.41
CA GLU A 268 6.89 19.30 4.10
C GLU A 268 6.21 19.18 5.47
N VAL A 269 5.13 18.38 5.56
CA VAL A 269 4.41 18.14 6.81
C VAL A 269 5.26 17.29 7.77
N SER A 270 5.98 16.30 7.25
CA SER A 270 6.84 15.39 8.03
C SER A 270 7.98 16.12 8.75
N LEU A 271 8.47 17.23 8.19
CA LEU A 271 9.49 18.06 8.85
C LEU A 271 9.00 18.74 10.14
N GLN A 272 7.69 18.87 10.31
CA GLN A 272 7.09 19.49 11.50
C GLN A 272 6.45 18.45 12.43
N LYS A 273 5.81 17.43 11.85
CA LYS A 273 5.10 16.37 12.59
C LYS A 273 5.08 15.09 11.77
N THR A 274 5.47 13.97 12.36
CA THR A 274 5.52 12.67 11.68
C THR A 274 4.28 11.80 11.93
N ASP A 275 3.57 12.03 13.05
CA ASP A 275 2.42 11.22 13.45
C ASP A 275 1.22 11.38 12.51
N GLY A 276 0.65 10.25 12.06
CA GLY A 276 -0.57 10.20 11.25
C GLY A 276 -0.39 10.41 9.73
N ILE A 277 0.81 10.76 9.28
CA ILE A 277 1.10 10.94 7.83
C ILE A 277 0.89 9.63 7.06
N ALA A 278 1.43 8.52 7.58
CA ALA A 278 1.33 7.22 6.93
C ALA A 278 -0.13 6.74 6.81
N GLU A 279 -1.00 7.05 7.80
CA GLU A 279 -2.43 6.72 7.71
C GLU A 279 -3.14 7.49 6.60
N ILE A 280 -2.77 8.76 6.39
CA ILE A 280 -3.32 9.58 5.29
C ILE A 280 -2.83 9.03 3.94
N LEU A 281 -1.53 8.74 3.83
CA LEU A 281 -0.89 8.29 2.58
C LEU A 281 -1.38 6.93 2.10
N LYS A 282 -1.79 6.01 2.99
CA LYS A 282 -2.36 4.70 2.64
C LYS A 282 -3.55 4.75 1.67
N SER A 283 -4.27 5.88 1.67
CA SER A 283 -5.42 6.12 0.80
C SER A 283 -5.10 6.99 -0.42
N ASP A 284 -3.83 7.32 -0.65
CA ASP A 284 -3.37 8.15 -1.75
C ASP A 284 -2.92 7.33 -2.96
N ILE A 285 -2.93 7.96 -4.13
CA ILE A 285 -2.41 7.37 -5.38
C ILE A 285 -0.91 7.04 -5.31
N SER A 286 -0.12 7.76 -4.51
CA SER A 286 1.32 7.52 -4.33
C SER A 286 1.62 6.23 -3.59
N ASP A 287 0.69 5.75 -2.75
CA ASP A 287 0.82 4.47 -2.06
C ASP A 287 0.10 3.35 -2.82
N THR A 288 -1.14 3.59 -3.22
CA THR A 288 -2.01 2.55 -3.78
C THR A 288 -1.61 2.15 -5.20
N LEU A 289 -1.34 3.11 -6.09
CA LEU A 289 -1.14 2.84 -7.52
C LEU A 289 0.34 2.70 -7.89
N LEU A 290 1.21 3.50 -7.29
CA LEU A 290 2.58 3.71 -7.74
C LEU A 290 3.42 2.44 -7.68
N TYR A 291 3.41 1.74 -6.54
CA TYR A 291 4.23 0.54 -6.37
C TYR A 291 3.86 -0.56 -7.39
N GLU A 292 2.56 -0.83 -7.54
CA GLU A 292 2.06 -1.80 -8.53
C GLU A 292 2.41 -1.38 -9.97
N LEU A 293 2.34 -0.08 -10.28
CA LEU A 293 2.71 0.45 -11.58
C LEU A 293 4.19 0.20 -11.89
N LEU A 294 5.07 0.48 -10.93
CA LEU A 294 6.51 0.28 -11.06
C LEU A 294 6.87 -1.19 -11.27
N ILE A 295 6.26 -2.11 -10.51
CA ILE A 295 6.41 -3.56 -10.74
C ILE A 295 5.95 -3.92 -12.16
N GLY A 296 4.79 -3.41 -12.58
CA GLY A 296 4.26 -3.63 -13.92
C GLY A 296 5.24 -3.18 -15.01
N LEU A 297 5.87 -2.01 -14.84
CA LEU A 297 6.89 -1.51 -15.77
C LEU A 297 8.14 -2.39 -15.80
N VAL A 298 8.61 -2.88 -14.64
CA VAL A 298 9.74 -3.82 -14.56
C VAL A 298 9.44 -5.10 -15.32
N LEU A 299 8.24 -5.68 -15.12
CA LEU A 299 7.82 -6.89 -15.82
C LEU A 299 7.76 -6.68 -17.34
N ILE A 300 7.19 -5.55 -17.78
CA ILE A 300 7.15 -5.23 -19.21
C ILE A 300 8.55 -4.97 -19.77
N HIS A 301 9.44 -4.29 -19.05
CA HIS A 301 10.82 -4.04 -19.51
C HIS A 301 11.63 -5.31 -19.67
N LYS A 302 11.39 -6.32 -18.84
CA LYS A 302 12.05 -7.62 -18.95
C LYS A 302 11.71 -8.34 -20.25
N ASP A 303 10.44 -8.33 -20.64
CA ASP A 303 9.97 -9.08 -21.81
C ASP A 303 9.92 -8.23 -23.09
N CYS A 304 9.86 -6.89 -22.96
CA CYS A 304 9.76 -5.90 -24.03
C CYS A 304 10.69 -4.70 -23.74
N PRO A 305 12.03 -4.85 -23.87
CA PRO A 305 13.01 -3.86 -23.42
C PRO A 305 12.97 -2.53 -24.19
N LEU A 306 12.47 -2.53 -25.43
CA LEU A 306 12.36 -1.36 -26.29
C LEU A 306 11.04 -0.60 -26.14
N ILE A 307 10.22 -0.91 -25.13
CA ILE A 307 9.02 -0.12 -24.86
C ILE A 307 9.40 1.29 -24.37
N LEU A 308 8.54 2.26 -24.64
CA LEU A 308 8.65 3.66 -24.21
C LEU A 308 10.00 4.25 -24.62
N THR A 309 10.41 4.04 -25.89
CA THR A 309 11.68 4.57 -26.43
C THR A 309 11.71 6.09 -26.49
N SER A 310 10.59 6.72 -26.85
CA SER A 310 10.44 8.18 -26.90
C SER A 310 10.08 8.81 -25.54
N PHE A 311 9.89 8.01 -24.49
CA PHE A 311 9.54 8.51 -23.17
C PHE A 311 10.77 9.07 -22.46
N GLU A 312 10.63 10.24 -21.84
CA GLU A 312 11.73 10.91 -21.13
C GLU A 312 11.94 10.32 -19.72
N TRP A 313 12.41 9.06 -19.65
CA TRP A 313 12.59 8.31 -18.41
C TRP A 313 13.27 9.09 -17.30
N ILE A 314 14.43 9.69 -17.59
CA ILE A 314 15.24 10.41 -16.61
C ILE A 314 14.51 11.66 -16.12
N ASN A 315 13.92 12.45 -17.02
CA ASN A 315 13.24 13.70 -16.65
C ASN A 315 12.02 13.44 -15.77
N VAL A 316 11.31 12.34 -16.02
CA VAL A 316 10.08 12.02 -15.30
C VAL A 316 10.36 11.31 -13.97
N PHE A 317 11.25 10.34 -13.96
CA PHE A 317 11.46 9.47 -12.80
C PHE A 317 12.53 9.96 -11.83
N THR A 318 13.52 10.74 -12.26
CA THR A 318 14.53 11.29 -11.34
C THR A 318 13.92 12.17 -10.25
N PRO A 319 13.03 13.13 -10.56
CA PRO A 319 12.38 13.93 -9.53
C PRO A 319 11.55 13.08 -8.56
N LEU A 320 10.87 12.05 -9.07
CA LEU A 320 10.11 11.12 -8.23
C LEU A 320 11.00 10.32 -7.29
N LEU A 321 12.14 9.81 -7.79
CA LEU A 321 13.09 9.05 -6.98
C LEU A 321 13.66 9.91 -5.85
N THR A 322 14.06 11.15 -6.14
CA THR A 322 14.57 12.10 -5.14
C THR A 322 13.51 12.45 -4.09
N ALA A 323 12.27 12.64 -4.51
CA ALA A 323 11.16 12.94 -3.60
C ALA A 323 10.84 11.77 -2.66
N LEU A 324 10.83 10.54 -3.19
CA LEU A 324 10.66 9.32 -2.40
C LEU A 324 11.80 9.14 -1.41
N ASP A 325 13.06 9.31 -1.83
CA ASP A 325 14.22 9.24 -0.93
C ASP A 325 14.12 10.26 0.21
N SER A 326 13.75 11.51 -0.12
CA SER A 326 13.59 12.58 0.87
C SER A 326 12.50 12.27 1.89
N LEU A 327 11.34 11.78 1.43
CA LEU A 327 10.23 11.40 2.32
C LEU A 327 10.59 10.20 3.21
N ASN A 328 11.13 9.13 2.60
CA ASN A 328 11.45 7.89 3.29
C ASN A 328 12.49 8.11 4.41
N ARG A 329 13.48 9.00 4.19
CA ARG A 329 14.46 9.39 5.21
C ARG A 329 13.84 10.00 6.46
N VAL A 330 12.70 10.68 6.34
CA VAL A 330 12.02 11.34 7.46
C VAL A 330 11.02 10.41 8.15
N LEU A 331 10.44 9.44 7.43
CA LEU A 331 9.47 8.49 7.98
C LEU A 331 10.08 7.33 8.80
N CYS A 332 11.41 7.27 8.95
CA CYS A 332 12.15 6.34 9.83
C CYS A 332 11.92 4.83 9.61
N GLU A 333 11.29 4.40 8.50
CA GLU A 333 11.20 2.97 8.12
C GLU A 333 12.51 2.44 7.51
N ASN A 334 13.44 3.32 7.13
CA ASN A 334 14.60 2.99 6.30
C ASN A 334 15.72 2.23 7.01
N GLU A 335 16.12 2.62 8.23
CA GLU A 335 17.39 2.11 8.80
C GLU A 335 17.34 0.61 9.15
N ILE A 336 16.15 0.09 9.48
CA ILE A 336 15.97 -1.33 9.81
C ILE A 336 15.85 -2.15 8.53
N GLN A 337 15.08 -1.67 7.55
CA GLN A 337 14.82 -2.41 6.32
C GLN A 337 15.99 -2.36 5.33
N ASP A 338 16.69 -1.23 5.21
CA ASP A 338 17.93 -1.12 4.43
C ASP A 338 19.05 -1.99 5.02
N ALA A 339 19.15 -2.09 6.36
CA ALA A 339 20.16 -2.94 7.00
C ALA A 339 19.91 -4.43 6.75
N ASP A 340 18.63 -4.84 6.71
CA ASP A 340 18.23 -6.20 6.37
C ASP A 340 18.44 -6.48 4.86
N ASP A 341 18.07 -5.56 3.96
CA ASP A 341 18.20 -5.71 2.50
C ASP A 341 19.67 -5.67 2.03
N MET A 342 20.52 -4.85 2.67
CA MET A 342 21.98 -4.82 2.44
C MET A 342 22.73 -5.89 3.23
N GLY A 343 22.02 -6.68 4.04
CA GLY A 343 22.56 -7.79 4.77
C GLY A 343 23.01 -8.92 3.84
N TRP A 344 24.13 -9.56 4.17
CA TRP A 344 24.52 -10.77 3.46
C TRP A 344 23.44 -11.85 3.65
N PRO A 345 23.03 -12.58 2.60
CA PRO A 345 22.13 -13.71 2.76
C PRO A 345 22.68 -14.68 3.82
N ALA A 346 21.86 -15.03 4.81
CA ALA A 346 22.22 -15.84 6.00
C ALA A 346 23.01 -15.15 7.13
N ILE A 347 23.38 -13.88 6.99
CA ILE A 347 23.88 -13.07 8.10
C ILE A 347 22.76 -12.11 8.51
N LEU A 348 22.17 -12.35 9.68
CA LEU A 348 21.21 -11.42 10.27
C LEU A 348 21.94 -10.12 10.61
N CYS A 349 21.96 -9.17 9.68
CA CYS A 349 22.37 -7.79 9.92
C CYS A 349 21.30 -7.10 10.75
N ARG A 350 21.09 -7.53 12.00
CA ARG A 350 20.46 -6.65 12.99
C ARG A 350 21.39 -5.44 13.05
N GLY A 351 20.97 -4.36 12.38
CA GLY A 351 21.70 -3.11 12.35
C GLY A 351 22.21 -2.83 13.74
N ALA A 352 23.47 -2.41 13.84
CA ALA A 352 24.03 -1.91 15.07
C ALA A 352 23.17 -0.71 15.52
N GLN A 353 22.06 -1.00 16.20
CA GLN A 353 21.52 -0.15 17.23
C GLN A 353 22.77 0.21 18.02
N LYS A 354 23.19 1.47 17.91
CA LYS A 354 24.10 2.05 18.88
C LYS A 354 23.41 1.86 20.22
N GLN A 355 23.62 0.71 20.85
CA GLN A 355 23.59 0.67 22.29
C GLN A 355 24.61 1.73 22.68
N PRO A 356 24.18 2.79 23.38
CA PRO A 356 25.13 3.76 23.89
C PRO A 356 26.21 2.97 24.61
N SER A 357 27.46 3.17 24.21
CA SER A 357 28.63 2.48 24.73
C SER A 357 29.00 2.99 26.13
N VAL A 358 28.00 3.03 27.01
CA VAL A 358 28.08 3.24 28.45
C VAL A 358 26.83 2.54 29.02
N PRO A 359 26.94 1.50 29.86
CA PRO A 359 25.79 1.01 30.59
C PRO A 359 25.36 2.11 31.57
N ALA A 360 24.39 2.92 31.17
CA ALA A 360 23.61 3.72 32.11
C ALA A 360 22.87 2.73 33.04
N PRO A 361 22.76 3.00 34.34
CA PRO A 361 22.15 2.07 35.28
C PRO A 361 20.66 1.88 34.96
N ASN A 362 20.35 0.78 34.28
CA ASN A 362 19.08 0.06 34.17
C ASN A 362 17.79 0.84 34.51
N GLU A 363 17.36 1.76 33.64
CA GLU A 363 16.06 2.45 33.79
C GLU A 363 14.86 1.63 33.28
N ASN A 364 15.06 0.45 32.69
CA ASN A 364 14.02 -0.29 31.95
C ASN A 364 13.60 -1.65 32.55
N TYR A 365 14.00 -1.99 33.78
CA TYR A 365 13.56 -3.25 34.39
C TYR A 365 12.13 -3.12 34.96
N ILE A 366 11.16 -3.82 34.36
CA ILE A 366 9.76 -3.83 34.82
C ILE A 366 9.56 -4.98 35.81
N ILE A 367 9.09 -4.67 37.01
CA ILE A 367 8.82 -5.64 38.09
C ILE A 367 7.32 -5.81 38.22
N ARG A 368 6.81 -7.04 37.99
CA ARG A 368 5.39 -7.35 38.15
C ARG A 368 5.02 -7.47 39.62
N LYS A 369 3.72 -7.32 39.92
CA LYS A 369 3.18 -7.51 41.27
C LYS A 369 3.55 -8.88 41.86
N THR A 370 3.47 -9.94 41.07
CA THR A 370 3.86 -11.30 41.51
C THR A 370 5.35 -11.41 41.82
N ASP A 371 6.21 -10.74 41.05
CA ASP A 371 7.65 -10.77 41.23
C ASP A 371 8.05 -10.03 42.51
N LEU A 372 7.41 -8.89 42.79
CA LEU A 372 7.51 -8.14 44.04
C LEU A 372 7.07 -8.98 45.25
N GLU A 373 5.90 -9.60 45.17
CA GLU A 373 5.34 -10.41 46.25
C GLU A 373 6.21 -11.65 46.55
N ASN A 374 6.66 -12.36 45.52
CA ASN A 374 7.53 -13.53 45.66
C ASN A 374 8.90 -13.18 46.27
N HIS A 375 9.47 -12.03 45.87
CA HIS A 375 10.72 -11.53 46.43
C HIS A 375 10.59 -11.24 47.93
N ASN A 376 9.51 -10.57 48.33
CA ASN A 376 9.27 -10.26 49.74
C ASN A 376 8.91 -11.50 50.57
N LEU A 377 8.22 -12.48 49.99
CA LEU A 377 8.00 -13.80 50.62
C LEU A 377 9.31 -14.57 50.83
N SER A 378 10.31 -14.33 49.99
CA SER A 378 11.65 -14.93 50.10
C SER A 378 12.56 -14.21 51.11
N GLY A 379 12.02 -13.24 51.86
CA GLY A 379 12.74 -12.48 52.88
C GLY A 379 13.24 -11.10 52.44
N GLY A 380 12.99 -10.70 51.19
CA GLY A 380 13.36 -9.37 50.70
C GLY A 380 12.48 -8.24 51.25
N GLN A 381 12.98 -7.01 51.19
CA GLN A 381 12.25 -5.82 51.63
C GLN A 381 12.09 -4.81 50.49
N TRP A 382 11.13 -5.06 49.61
CA TRP A 382 10.80 -4.14 48.51
C TRP A 382 9.50 -3.38 48.77
N ILE A 383 9.49 -2.10 48.42
CA ILE A 383 8.32 -1.20 48.48
C ILE A 383 8.07 -0.55 47.12
N VAL A 384 6.84 -0.09 46.87
CA VAL A 384 6.48 0.65 45.65
C VAL A 384 6.23 2.12 45.98
N PHE A 385 6.89 3.05 45.28
CA PHE A 385 6.67 4.48 45.41
C PHE A 385 6.83 5.20 44.07
N ASN A 386 5.88 6.08 43.73
CA ASN A 386 5.80 6.81 42.45
C ASN A 386 5.98 5.92 41.21
N GLY A 387 5.42 4.70 41.25
CA GLY A 387 5.51 3.75 40.15
C GLY A 387 6.87 3.03 40.02
N TYR A 388 7.74 3.12 41.03
CA TYR A 388 9.02 2.41 41.09
C TYR A 388 9.09 1.46 42.28
N VAL A 389 9.76 0.33 42.10
CA VAL A 389 10.11 -0.61 43.16
C VAL A 389 11.47 -0.21 43.73
N CYS A 390 11.56 -0.06 45.05
CA CYS A 390 12.78 0.29 45.76
C CYS A 390 13.13 -0.79 46.80
N ASN A 391 14.43 -1.12 46.93
CA ASN A 391 14.93 -2.06 47.92
C ASN A 391 15.33 -1.33 49.21
N ILE A 392 14.65 -1.58 50.31
CA ILE A 392 14.96 -0.97 51.61
C ILE A 392 15.78 -1.90 52.52
N GLU A 393 16.20 -3.06 52.03
CA GLU A 393 17.06 -3.97 52.77
C GLU A 393 18.41 -3.30 53.09
N GLY A 394 18.73 -3.19 54.37
CA GLY A 394 19.95 -2.51 54.84
C GLY A 394 19.87 -0.98 54.89
N TYR A 395 18.72 -0.37 54.62
CA TYR A 395 18.53 1.07 54.84
C TYR A 395 18.35 1.37 56.33
N GLU A 396 19.33 2.05 56.94
CA GLU A 396 19.27 2.53 58.32
C GLU A 396 18.86 4.00 58.34
N CYS A 397 17.80 4.31 59.09
CA CYS A 397 17.31 5.66 59.29
C CYS A 397 17.41 6.03 60.78
N ASP A 398 17.96 7.19 61.09
CA ASP A 398 18.11 7.70 62.46
C ASP A 398 16.76 7.90 63.19
N ASN A 399 15.66 7.97 62.43
CA ASN A 399 14.32 8.14 62.96
C ASN A 399 13.60 6.79 63.06
N THR A 400 13.43 6.30 64.29
CA THR A 400 12.76 5.02 64.60
C THR A 400 11.34 4.96 64.03
N ILE A 401 10.62 6.08 64.02
CA ILE A 401 9.24 6.18 63.49
C ILE A 401 9.21 5.91 61.99
N THR A 402 10.22 6.40 61.24
CA THR A 402 10.29 6.18 59.79
C THR A 402 10.74 4.75 59.46
N SER A 403 11.60 4.15 60.28
CA SER A 403 12.04 2.77 60.12
C SER A 403 10.87 1.78 60.32
N ASP A 404 10.06 2.01 61.36
CA ASP A 404 8.85 1.21 61.61
C ASP A 404 7.79 1.41 60.50
N PHE A 405 7.65 2.63 60.00
CA PHE A 405 6.80 2.95 58.85
C PHE A 405 7.22 2.16 57.59
N LEU A 406 8.50 2.23 57.19
CA LEU A 406 8.99 1.52 55.99
C LEU A 406 8.81 0.00 56.09
N ARG A 407 9.01 -0.58 57.29
CA ARG A 407 8.81 -2.02 57.54
C ARG A 407 7.34 -2.42 57.47
N GLN A 408 6.42 -1.56 57.88
CA GLN A 408 4.98 -1.82 57.83
C GLN A 408 4.44 -1.90 56.39
N PHE A 409 5.10 -1.22 55.45
CA PHE A 409 4.66 -1.10 54.06
C PHE A 409 5.45 -1.94 53.05
N VAL A 410 6.27 -2.88 53.52
CA VAL A 410 6.91 -3.88 52.65
C VAL A 410 5.87 -4.60 51.79
N GLY A 411 6.09 -4.60 50.47
CA GLY A 411 5.22 -5.20 49.46
C GLY A 411 4.01 -4.36 49.05
N LYS A 412 3.87 -3.14 49.56
CA LYS A 412 2.75 -2.24 49.25
C LYS A 412 3.19 -0.99 48.49
N ASP A 413 2.21 -0.35 47.85
CA ASP A 413 2.38 0.95 47.22
C ASP A 413 2.09 2.08 48.22
N ILE A 414 3.14 2.82 48.57
CA ILE A 414 3.11 3.95 49.51
C ILE A 414 2.97 5.31 48.81
N SER A 415 2.74 5.33 47.49
CA SER A 415 2.57 6.57 46.71
C SER A 415 1.41 7.42 47.22
N GLY A 416 0.37 6.81 47.80
CA GLY A 416 -0.77 7.51 48.40
C GLY A 416 -0.48 8.16 49.77
N GLU A 417 0.58 7.73 50.44
CA GLU A 417 0.98 8.18 51.78
C GLU A 417 2.08 9.26 51.73
N ALA A 418 2.51 9.62 50.51
CA ALA A 418 3.50 10.65 50.20
C ALA A 418 3.13 12.06 50.70
N ASN A 419 1.87 12.29 51.09
CA ASN A 419 1.39 13.56 51.63
C ASN A 419 1.74 13.79 53.11
N LEU A 420 2.29 12.79 53.79
CA LEU A 420 2.86 12.95 55.12
C LEU A 420 4.23 13.65 55.00
N LEU A 421 4.24 14.98 55.15
CA LEU A 421 5.42 15.87 55.05
C LEU A 421 6.66 15.36 55.81
N GLN A 422 6.47 14.58 56.87
CA GLN A 422 7.50 14.01 57.72
C GLN A 422 8.37 12.91 57.07
N HIS A 423 7.92 12.24 55.99
CA HIS A 423 8.66 11.13 55.36
C HIS A 423 9.08 11.42 53.91
N ARG A 424 8.66 12.55 53.34
CA ARG A 424 8.84 12.86 51.92
C ARG A 424 10.31 12.92 51.48
N SER A 425 11.16 13.61 52.22
CA SER A 425 12.60 13.73 51.90
C SER A 425 13.33 12.39 51.94
N ILE A 426 12.90 11.48 52.82
CA ILE A 426 13.44 10.13 52.96
C ILE A 426 12.99 9.26 51.79
N LEU A 427 11.72 9.32 51.41
CA LEU A 427 11.19 8.58 50.26
C LEU A 427 11.79 9.05 48.93
N GLU A 428 11.99 10.35 48.76
CA GLU A 428 12.72 10.91 47.60
C GLU A 428 14.18 10.42 47.56
N HIS A 429 14.85 10.33 48.73
CA HIS A 429 16.20 9.77 48.82
C HIS A 429 16.25 8.28 48.46
N ILE A 430 15.28 7.49 48.94
CA ILE A 430 15.15 6.06 48.65
C ILE A 430 14.94 5.83 47.15
N VAL A 431 14.07 6.60 46.50
CA VAL A 431 13.84 6.49 45.04
C VAL A 431 15.08 6.84 44.23
N ALA A 432 15.89 7.77 44.71
CA ALA A 432 17.10 8.19 44.01
C ALA A 432 18.23 7.16 44.10
N HIS A 433 18.37 6.44 45.23
CA HIS A 433 19.56 5.61 45.50
C HIS A 433 19.28 4.11 45.62
N PHE A 434 18.04 3.71 45.89
CA PHE A 434 17.65 2.34 46.19
C PHE A 434 16.61 1.78 45.19
N LYS A 435 16.45 2.45 44.05
CA LYS A 435 15.54 2.04 42.97
C LYS A 435 16.04 0.77 42.28
N VAL A 436 15.15 -0.22 42.17
CA VAL A 436 15.42 -1.53 41.53
C VAL A 436 14.82 -1.59 40.13
N GLY A 437 13.63 -1.01 39.94
CA GLY A 437 12.93 -1.07 38.66
C GLY A 437 11.58 -0.34 38.67
N LYS A 438 10.87 -0.36 37.54
CA LYS A 438 9.54 0.24 37.39
C LYS A 438 8.46 -0.78 37.76
N PHE A 439 7.50 -0.40 38.60
CA PHE A 439 6.41 -1.27 39.00
C PHE A 439 5.40 -1.43 37.84
N GLY A 440 5.22 -2.66 37.37
CA GLY A 440 4.31 -3.01 36.28
C GLY A 440 2.88 -3.18 36.80
N LEU A 441 2.03 -2.19 36.60
CA LEU A 441 0.59 -2.27 36.87
C LEU A 441 -0.10 -3.01 35.71
N SER A 442 -0.21 -4.34 35.74
CA SER A 442 -1.12 -5.09 34.86
C SER A 442 -1.32 -6.55 35.25
N ASP A 443 -2.54 -6.90 35.69
CA ASP A 443 -3.24 -8.13 35.30
C ASP A 443 -3.91 -7.98 33.91
N CYS A 444 -3.48 -7.00 33.11
CA CYS A 444 -3.84 -6.93 31.71
C CYS A 444 -2.98 -7.92 30.94
N SER A 445 -3.61 -8.97 30.43
CA SER A 445 -3.14 -9.73 29.27
C SER A 445 -2.41 -8.80 28.31
N GLU A 446 -1.19 -9.17 27.91
CA GLU A 446 -0.38 -8.46 26.92
C GLU A 446 -1.23 -8.09 25.68
N LYS A 447 -1.83 -6.90 25.70
CA LYS A 447 -1.83 -6.09 24.50
C LYS A 447 -0.43 -5.52 24.47
N VAL A 448 0.50 -6.28 23.89
CA VAL A 448 1.64 -5.70 23.17
C VAL A 448 1.09 -4.43 22.53
N PRO A 449 1.66 -3.23 22.77
CA PRO A 449 1.21 -2.07 22.04
C PRO A 449 1.36 -2.43 20.57
N LYS A 450 0.24 -2.73 19.92
CA LYS A 450 0.19 -2.84 18.46
C LYS A 450 0.36 -1.40 18.02
N PHE A 451 1.60 -0.91 18.05
CA PHE A 451 2.02 0.09 17.09
C PHE A 451 1.85 -0.61 15.75
N SER A 452 0.63 -0.55 15.21
CA SER A 452 0.39 -0.82 13.81
C SER A 452 1.04 0.33 13.08
N ILE A 453 2.37 0.28 12.94
CA ILE A 453 3.10 1.18 12.05
C ILE A 453 2.39 1.01 10.70
N PRO A 454 1.81 2.08 10.15
CA PRO A 454 1.01 1.93 8.95
C PRO A 454 1.96 1.55 7.81
N TYR A 455 1.99 0.26 7.44
CA TYR A 455 2.80 -0.21 6.32
C TYR A 455 2.44 0.54 5.04
N ILE A 456 3.34 1.40 4.57
CA ILE A 456 3.25 2.12 3.30
C ILE A 456 4.29 1.57 2.32
N THR A 457 4.04 1.78 1.04
CA THR A 457 4.80 1.20 -0.07
C THR A 457 5.86 2.15 -0.63
N HIS A 458 6.01 3.36 -0.09
CA HIS A 458 6.94 4.38 -0.60
C HIS A 458 8.40 3.91 -0.60
N PHE A 459 8.83 3.16 0.42
CA PHE A 459 10.16 2.53 0.45
C PHE A 459 10.33 1.54 -0.70
N ARG A 460 9.40 0.59 -0.84
CA ARG A 460 9.44 -0.39 -1.94
C ARG A 460 9.33 0.27 -3.31
N SER A 461 8.58 1.37 -3.42
CA SER A 461 8.48 2.18 -4.64
C SER A 461 9.82 2.82 -4.99
N GLN A 462 10.55 3.36 -4.02
CA GLN A 462 11.90 3.90 -4.22
C GLN A 462 12.85 2.81 -4.76
N SER A 463 12.93 1.66 -4.07
CA SER A 463 13.84 0.57 -4.45
C SER A 463 13.49 -0.01 -5.82
N THR A 464 12.21 -0.20 -6.11
CA THR A 464 11.75 -0.70 -7.41
C THR A 464 12.02 0.30 -8.52
N LEU A 465 11.84 1.60 -8.26
CA LEU A 465 12.12 2.64 -9.24
C LEU A 465 13.62 2.74 -9.54
N ALA A 466 14.47 2.68 -8.52
CA ALA A 466 15.92 2.65 -8.69
C ALA A 466 16.35 1.44 -9.54
N TYR A 467 15.80 0.26 -9.27
CA TYR A 467 16.02 -0.95 -10.07
C TYR A 467 15.57 -0.78 -11.53
N LEU A 468 14.36 -0.23 -11.76
CA LEU A 468 13.83 0.01 -13.10
C LEU A 468 14.72 0.97 -13.92
N LEU A 469 15.20 2.06 -13.30
CA LEU A 469 16.14 2.99 -13.94
C LEU A 469 17.49 2.34 -14.22
N GLY A 470 17.97 1.48 -13.32
CA GLY A 470 19.18 0.67 -13.53
C GLY A 470 19.03 -0.27 -14.73
N LEU A 471 17.92 -1.02 -14.81
CA LEU A 471 17.60 -1.87 -15.96
C LEU A 471 17.58 -1.08 -17.26
N ARG A 472 16.90 0.07 -17.28
CA ARG A 472 16.84 0.93 -18.47
C ARG A 472 18.21 1.46 -18.86
N SER A 473 19.02 1.86 -17.89
CA SER A 473 20.39 2.36 -18.15
C SER A 473 21.29 1.26 -18.70
N ASN A 474 21.14 0.02 -18.22
CA ASN A 474 21.85 -1.14 -18.75
C ASN A 474 21.46 -1.44 -20.21
N LEU A 475 20.18 -1.29 -20.57
CA LEU A 475 19.72 -1.43 -21.97
C LEU A 475 20.26 -0.34 -22.90
N LEU A 476 20.47 0.86 -22.38
CA LEU A 476 21.01 1.99 -23.14
C LEU A 476 22.55 2.02 -23.16
N GLN A 477 23.20 1.10 -22.44
CA GLN A 477 24.65 1.02 -22.39
C GLN A 477 25.18 0.51 -23.74
N MET A 478 25.53 1.44 -24.63
CA MET A 478 26.30 1.14 -25.82
C MET A 478 27.78 1.06 -25.42
N GLY A 479 28.41 -0.09 -25.66
CA GLY A 479 29.85 -0.22 -25.59
C GLY A 479 30.53 0.66 -26.64
N ILE A 480 31.78 1.04 -26.41
CA ILE A 480 32.62 1.58 -27.48
C ILE A 480 32.78 0.53 -28.59
N PRO A 481 33.01 0.94 -29.85
CA PRO A 481 33.34 -0.01 -30.92
C PRO A 481 34.51 -0.89 -30.50
N GLN A 482 34.44 -2.18 -30.84
CA GLN A 482 35.48 -3.14 -30.48
C GLN A 482 36.84 -2.62 -30.96
N GLN A 483 37.77 -2.48 -30.03
CA GLN A 483 39.12 -2.10 -30.34
C GLN A 483 39.84 -3.24 -31.07
N PRO A 484 40.84 -2.95 -31.92
CA PRO A 484 41.57 -3.99 -32.65
C PRO A 484 42.12 -5.11 -31.75
N ALA A 485 42.54 -4.78 -30.52
CA ALA A 485 43.00 -5.74 -29.53
C ALA A 485 41.87 -6.67 -29.03
N GLU A 486 40.65 -6.17 -28.85
CA GLU A 486 39.48 -6.97 -28.44
C GLU A 486 39.06 -7.92 -29.57
N ILE A 487 39.15 -7.47 -30.82
CA ILE A 487 38.91 -8.30 -32.01
C ILE A 487 39.94 -9.44 -32.08
N GLN A 488 41.22 -9.13 -31.83
CA GLN A 488 42.30 -10.14 -31.81
C GLN A 488 42.14 -11.14 -30.65
N CYS A 489 41.70 -10.67 -29.48
CA CYS A 489 41.50 -11.48 -28.27
C CYS A 489 40.10 -12.08 -28.15
N LYS A 490 39.26 -12.00 -29.20
CA LYS A 490 37.85 -12.42 -29.15
C LYS A 490 37.66 -13.87 -28.72
N SER A 491 38.56 -14.76 -29.13
CA SER A 491 38.54 -16.18 -28.71
C SER A 491 38.80 -16.36 -27.21
N LEU A 492 39.63 -15.50 -26.60
CA LEU A 492 39.95 -15.51 -25.18
C LEU A 492 38.83 -14.88 -24.35
N LEU A 493 38.28 -13.75 -24.81
CA LEU A 493 37.13 -13.08 -24.18
C LEU A 493 35.88 -13.97 -24.14
N ASN A 494 35.69 -14.82 -25.15
CA ASN A 494 34.61 -15.80 -25.19
C ASN A 494 34.98 -17.14 -24.53
N SER A 495 36.14 -17.24 -23.87
CA SER A 495 36.54 -18.48 -23.20
C SER A 495 35.68 -18.75 -21.97
N ALA A 496 35.53 -20.04 -21.63
CA ALA A 496 34.75 -20.47 -20.47
C ALA A 496 35.24 -19.80 -19.16
N ILE A 497 36.54 -19.51 -19.05
CA ILE A 497 37.17 -18.86 -17.89
C ILE A 497 36.61 -17.46 -17.66
N LEU A 498 36.37 -16.69 -18.72
CA LEU A 498 35.87 -15.31 -18.63
C LEU A 498 34.34 -15.21 -18.77
N SER A 499 33.67 -16.31 -19.12
CA SER A 499 32.22 -16.36 -19.30
C SER A 499 31.40 -16.48 -17.99
N GLY A 500 32.06 -16.80 -16.87
CA GLY A 500 31.44 -16.89 -15.55
C GLY A 500 31.69 -15.63 -14.74
N GLY A 501 30.63 -14.94 -14.32
CA GLY A 501 30.74 -13.89 -13.30
C GLY A 501 31.25 -14.44 -11.97
N LEU A 502 31.63 -13.55 -11.05
CA LEU A 502 32.15 -13.85 -9.69
C LEU A 502 31.27 -14.80 -8.84
N GLN A 503 30.03 -15.08 -9.26
CA GLN A 503 29.11 -15.99 -8.56
C GLN A 503 29.32 -17.49 -8.86
N VAL A 504 29.97 -17.86 -9.96
CA VAL A 504 30.12 -19.30 -10.34
C VAL A 504 31.31 -19.95 -9.63
N LEU A 505 32.29 -19.15 -9.20
CA LEU A 505 33.44 -19.58 -8.44
C LEU A 505 33.26 -19.16 -6.98
N GLN A 506 32.25 -19.67 -6.29
CA GLN A 506 32.34 -19.71 -4.84
C GLN A 506 33.34 -20.84 -4.53
N PRO A 507 34.58 -20.55 -4.09
CA PRO A 507 35.45 -21.60 -3.61
C PRO A 507 34.70 -22.34 -2.49
N SER A 508 34.84 -23.67 -2.44
CA SER A 508 34.36 -24.46 -1.32
C SER A 508 34.72 -23.75 -0.02
N ASN A 509 33.76 -23.62 0.90
CA ASN A 509 33.97 -22.93 2.16
C ASN A 509 35.26 -23.48 2.80
N PRO A 510 36.31 -22.67 3.00
CA PRO A 510 37.59 -23.17 3.53
C PRO A 510 37.46 -23.71 4.96
N PHE A 511 36.34 -23.41 5.65
CA PHE A 511 36.01 -23.96 6.97
C PHE A 511 35.25 -25.29 6.93
N ASP A 512 34.84 -25.79 5.76
CA ASP A 512 34.19 -27.11 5.65
C ASP A 512 35.19 -28.26 5.69
N GLU A 513 36.46 -28.05 5.32
CA GLU A 513 37.51 -29.07 5.47
C GLU A 513 37.92 -29.28 6.94
N GLU A 514 37.84 -28.23 7.77
CA GLU A 514 38.33 -28.29 9.16
C GLU A 514 37.26 -28.84 10.15
N LYS A 515 36.02 -28.98 9.71
CA LYS A 515 34.91 -29.45 10.56
C LYS A 515 34.93 -30.95 10.87
N GLY A 516 35.89 -31.69 10.30
CA GLY A 516 36.14 -33.09 10.60
C GLY A 516 36.95 -33.34 11.88
N GLU A 517 37.74 -32.37 12.37
CA GLU A 517 38.70 -32.60 13.47
C GLU A 517 38.49 -31.73 14.72
N ALA A 518 37.75 -30.63 14.66
CA ALA A 518 37.45 -29.83 15.84
C ALA A 518 36.17 -30.32 16.56
N ARG A 519 36.28 -31.40 17.32
CA ARG A 519 35.32 -31.70 18.41
C ARG A 519 35.55 -30.76 19.57
N SER A 520 35.09 -29.52 19.45
CA SER A 520 34.93 -28.61 20.59
C SER A 520 33.50 -28.71 21.08
N SER A 521 33.33 -29.45 22.16
CA SER A 521 32.12 -29.51 22.98
C SER A 521 31.72 -28.11 23.45
N THR A 522 30.60 -27.59 22.92
CA THR A 522 29.47 -26.95 23.64
C THR A 522 28.66 -26.12 22.64
N SER A 523 27.50 -26.66 22.22
CA SER A 523 26.25 -25.98 21.80
C SER A 523 25.51 -26.77 20.70
N THR A 524 24.68 -27.71 21.12
CA THR A 524 23.51 -28.25 20.38
C THR A 524 22.34 -27.27 20.49
N ALA A 525 21.37 -27.13 19.57
CA ALA A 525 21.10 -27.70 18.26
C ALA A 525 19.98 -26.86 17.59
N GLY A 526 19.93 -26.88 16.26
CA GLY A 526 18.83 -26.37 15.43
C GLY A 526 18.97 -26.92 14.03
N SER A 527 18.58 -28.18 13.85
CA SER A 527 18.81 -29.00 12.66
C SER A 527 17.76 -28.75 11.56
N THR A 528 18.20 -28.58 10.31
CA THR A 528 17.46 -29.00 9.10
C THR A 528 18.45 -29.52 8.04
N PRO A 529 18.08 -30.53 7.24
CA PRO A 529 19.03 -31.38 6.52
C PRO A 529 19.53 -30.71 5.24
N THR A 530 20.86 -30.66 5.07
CA THR A 530 21.48 -30.41 3.77
C THR A 530 21.43 -31.69 2.95
N GLU A 531 20.35 -31.90 2.19
CA GLU A 531 20.44 -32.80 1.04
C GLU A 531 21.41 -32.18 0.03
N SER A 532 22.38 -32.99 -0.40
CA SER A 532 23.39 -32.65 -1.40
C SER A 532 22.73 -32.15 -2.68
N SER A 533 22.96 -30.87 -3.03
CA SER A 533 22.58 -30.36 -4.34
C SER A 533 23.33 -31.17 -5.39
N ASN A 534 22.60 -31.94 -6.20
CA ASN A 534 23.13 -32.69 -7.33
C ASN A 534 23.94 -31.75 -8.22
N GLN A 535 25.27 -31.87 -8.18
CA GLN A 535 26.15 -31.21 -9.13
C GLN A 535 25.81 -31.76 -10.52
N ILE A 536 25.26 -30.90 -11.38
CA ILE A 536 25.07 -31.21 -12.79
C ILE A 536 26.46 -31.26 -13.41
N PRO A 537 26.88 -32.38 -14.04
CA PRO A 537 28.18 -32.44 -14.71
C PRO A 537 28.27 -31.37 -15.80
N ILE A 538 29.45 -30.76 -15.91
CA ILE A 538 29.79 -29.59 -16.76
C ILE A 538 29.29 -29.72 -18.21
N GLN A 539 29.08 -30.93 -18.71
CA GLN A 539 28.53 -31.19 -20.06
C GLN A 539 27.04 -30.86 -20.24
N ASN A 540 26.28 -30.65 -19.17
CA ASN A 540 24.83 -30.37 -19.21
C ASN A 540 24.47 -28.91 -18.81
N MET A 541 25.45 -28.00 -18.79
CA MET A 541 25.17 -26.56 -18.63
C MET A 541 24.27 -26.08 -19.78
N PRO A 542 23.12 -25.44 -19.52
CA PRO A 542 22.35 -24.80 -20.58
C PRO A 542 23.25 -23.77 -21.24
N GLN A 543 23.41 -23.85 -22.57
CA GLN A 543 24.06 -22.79 -23.31
C GLN A 543 23.30 -21.50 -23.03
N ILE A 544 23.92 -20.60 -22.26
CA ILE A 544 23.44 -19.24 -22.10
C ILE A 544 23.49 -18.66 -23.51
N ASN A 545 22.31 -18.48 -24.12
CA ASN A 545 22.20 -17.79 -25.40
C ASN A 545 23.00 -16.50 -25.29
N CYS A 546 23.94 -16.36 -26.23
CA CYS A 546 24.87 -15.27 -26.34
C CYS A 546 24.22 -13.93 -25.95
N TRP A 547 24.98 -13.14 -25.19
CA TRP A 547 24.77 -11.71 -25.07
C TRP A 547 24.36 -11.14 -26.44
N PRO A 548 23.26 -10.38 -26.57
CA PRO A 548 22.95 -9.69 -27.80
C PRO A 548 24.02 -8.61 -27.99
N LEU A 549 25.10 -8.97 -28.67
CA LEU A 549 26.12 -8.08 -29.15
C LEU A 549 25.58 -7.44 -30.44
N SER A 550 25.26 -6.14 -30.37
CA SER A 550 25.29 -5.26 -31.53
C SER A 550 26.73 -4.93 -31.90
#